data_AF-A0A950YBS1-F1
#
_entry.id   AF-A0A950YBS1-F1
#
_cell.length_a   1.000
_cell.length_b   1.000
_cell.length_c   1.000
_cell.angle_alpha   90.00
_cell.angle_beta   90.00
_cell.angle_gamma   90.00
#
_symmetry.space_group_name_H-M   'P 1'
#
loop_
_entity.id
_entity.type
_entity.pdbx_description
1 polymer ?
#
loop_
_entity_poly.entity_id
_entity_poly.type
_entity_poly.pdbx_seq_one_letter_code
_entity_poly.pdbx_strand_id
1 'polypeptide(L)'
;MVLTTAVNRRELQRYLARVGDRWPIDIAVLGGARVADEQGAPPQRERGPEFIVILVSSSFEGMPWLERVYHAGSLWDGLEMGAPADVHCYTPSEFERKRVTLPRVSQAVEHGIDLLAEAPA
;
A
#
# COMPACT_ATOMS: atom_id res chain seq x y z
N MET A 1 12.98 -17.88 15.45
CA MET A 1 12.45 -17.64 14.10
C MET A 1 12.90 -16.24 13.71
N VAL A 2 13.77 -16.10 12.72
CA VAL A 2 14.22 -14.77 12.27
C VAL A 2 13.07 -14.20 11.45
N LEU A 3 12.30 -13.26 12.03
CA LEU A 3 11.35 -12.47 11.27
C LEU A 3 12.18 -11.57 10.36
N THR A 4 12.23 -11.91 9.08
CA THR A 4 12.80 -11.03 8.07
C THR A 4 11.97 -9.74 8.06
N THR A 5 12.63 -8.60 8.27
CA THR A 5 12.03 -7.27 8.11
C THR A 5 11.87 -6.89 6.64
N ALA A 6 12.55 -7.60 5.74
CA ALA A 6 12.48 -7.35 4.30
C ALA A 6 11.05 -7.55 3.78
N VAL A 7 10.65 -6.64 2.89
CA VAL A 7 9.35 -6.68 2.22
C VAL A 7 9.32 -7.89 1.28
N ASN A 8 8.31 -8.74 1.41
CA ASN A 8 8.12 -9.90 0.54
C ASN A 8 7.66 -9.45 -0.86
N ARG A 9 8.62 -9.09 -1.73
CA ARG A 9 8.36 -8.60 -3.09
C ARG A 9 7.54 -9.56 -3.94
N ARG A 10 7.75 -10.87 -3.78
CA ARG A 10 7.00 -11.89 -4.52
C ARG A 10 5.52 -11.86 -4.16
N GLU A 11 5.20 -11.82 -2.87
CA GLU A 11 3.80 -11.75 -2.45
C GLU A 11 3.17 -10.39 -2.78
N LEU A 12 3.93 -9.30 -2.68
CA LEU A 12 3.48 -7.98 -3.08
C LEU A 12 3.04 -7.91 -4.56
N GLN A 13 3.79 -8.56 -5.46
CA GLN A 13 3.41 -8.66 -6.87
C GLN A 13 2.13 -9.50 -7.08
N ARG A 14 1.95 -10.58 -6.32
CA ARG A 14 0.71 -11.37 -6.37
C ARG A 14 -0.47 -10.60 -5.81
N TYR A 15 -0.28 -9.85 -4.73
CA TYR A 15 -1.29 -8.94 -4.19
C TYR A 15 -1.74 -7.94 -5.25
N LEU A 16 -0.77 -7.27 -5.91
CA LEU A 16 -1.05 -6.31 -6.97
C LEU A 16 -1.80 -6.95 -8.14
N ALA A 17 -1.43 -8.17 -8.56
CA ALA A 17 -2.16 -8.92 -9.59
C ALA A 17 -3.62 -9.18 -9.17
N ARG A 18 -3.85 -9.68 -7.94
CA ARG A 18 -5.22 -9.93 -7.43
C ARG A 18 -6.06 -8.65 -7.35
N VAL A 19 -5.46 -7.51 -7.05
CA VAL A 19 -6.13 -6.20 -7.05
C VAL A 19 -6.42 -5.77 -8.49
N GLY A 20 -5.45 -5.92 -9.39
CA GLY A 20 -5.55 -5.58 -10.82
C GLY A 20 -6.63 -6.36 -11.56
N ASP A 21 -6.87 -7.63 -11.19
CA ASP A 21 -7.97 -8.45 -11.71
C ASP A 21 -9.36 -7.87 -11.39
N ARG A 22 -9.46 -7.02 -10.36
CA ARG A 22 -10.72 -6.42 -9.89
C ARG A 22 -10.91 -5.00 -10.38
N TRP A 23 -9.83 -4.21 -10.36
CA TRP A 23 -9.85 -2.80 -10.76
C TRP A 23 -8.59 -2.46 -11.55
N PRO A 24 -8.71 -1.67 -12.63
CA PRO A 24 -7.55 -1.06 -13.27
C PRO A 24 -6.90 -0.07 -12.29
N ILE A 25 -5.68 -0.36 -11.84
CA ILE A 25 -4.95 0.49 -10.89
C ILE A 25 -4.05 1.46 -11.64
N ASP A 26 -4.26 2.76 -11.38
CA ASP A 26 -3.50 3.86 -11.97
C ASP A 26 -2.22 4.17 -11.17
N ILE A 27 -2.29 4.02 -9.84
CA ILE A 27 -1.16 4.25 -8.92
C ILE A 27 -1.24 3.20 -7.80
N ALA A 28 -0.11 2.59 -7.48
CA ALA A 28 0.01 1.69 -6.34
C ALA A 28 1.31 1.99 -5.58
N VAL A 29 1.19 2.34 -4.30
CA VAL A 29 2.33 2.70 -3.45
C VAL A 29 2.31 1.87 -2.17
N LEU A 30 3.48 1.35 -1.79
CA LEU A 30 3.70 0.73 -0.48
C LEU A 30 4.59 1.61 0.38
N GLY A 31 4.09 1.99 1.55
CA GLY A 31 4.85 2.63 2.62
C GLY A 31 4.68 1.88 3.94
N GLY A 32 4.88 2.60 5.04
CA GLY A 32 4.81 2.05 6.39
C GLY A 32 6.17 1.63 6.92
N ALA A 33 6.18 1.13 8.15
CA ALA A 33 7.40 0.94 8.91
C ALA A 33 8.37 -0.09 8.32
N ARG A 34 7.86 -1.15 7.68
CA ARG A 34 8.74 -2.15 7.05
C ARG A 34 9.46 -1.61 5.83
N VAL A 35 8.81 -0.73 5.08
CA VAL A 35 9.47 -0.02 3.97
C VAL A 35 10.57 0.90 4.52
N ALA A 36 10.28 1.62 5.59
CA ALA A 36 11.28 2.46 6.26
C ALA A 36 12.47 1.64 6.80
N ASP A 37 12.22 0.48 7.42
CA ASP A 37 13.28 -0.43 7.89
C ASP A 37 14.15 -0.94 6.75
N GLU A 38 13.55 -1.36 5.63
CA GLU A 38 14.28 -1.83 4.45
C GLU A 38 15.17 -0.72 3.87
N GLN A 39 14.74 0.54 3.99
CA GLN A 39 15.49 1.73 3.62
C GLN A 39 16.50 2.18 4.69
N GLY A 40 16.61 1.48 5.82
CA GLY A 40 17.61 1.73 6.86
C GLY A 40 17.23 2.82 7.87
N ALA A 41 15.94 3.09 8.08
CA ALA A 41 15.50 4.06 9.07
C ALA A 41 15.94 3.67 10.50
N PRO A 42 16.30 4.64 11.35
CA PRO A 42 16.65 4.37 12.75
C PRO A 42 15.42 3.91 13.55
N PRO A 43 15.62 3.36 14.77
CA PRO A 43 14.52 2.97 15.64
C PRO A 43 13.52 4.11 15.89
N GLN A 44 12.25 3.88 15.57
CA GLN A 44 11.17 4.87 15.72
C GLN A 44 10.40 4.65 17.02
N ARG A 45 10.14 5.72 17.79
CA ARG A 45 9.30 5.65 19.01
C ARG A 45 7.83 5.36 18.69
N GLU A 46 7.31 5.99 17.64
CA GLU A 46 5.97 5.77 17.11
C GLU A 46 6.10 5.29 15.67
N ARG A 47 6.17 3.96 15.52
CA ARG A 47 6.46 3.30 14.24
C ARG A 47 5.29 3.32 13.25
N GLY A 48 4.05 3.44 13.76
CA GLY A 48 2.84 3.42 12.92
C GLY A 48 2.53 2.02 12.35
N PRO A 49 1.67 1.94 11.30
CA PRO A 49 1.37 0.68 10.63
C PRO A 49 2.60 0.05 9.99
N GLU A 50 2.70 -1.28 10.06
CA GLU A 50 3.79 -2.04 9.41
C GLU A 50 3.80 -1.81 7.89
N PHE A 51 2.61 -1.78 7.29
CA PHE A 51 2.39 -1.51 5.88
C PHE A 51 1.26 -0.50 5.70
N ILE A 52 1.49 0.47 4.82
CA ILE A 52 0.47 1.38 4.29
C ILE A 52 0.41 1.13 2.79
N VAL A 53 -0.74 0.70 2.28
CA VAL A 53 -0.96 0.47 0.86
C VAL A 53 -1.88 1.56 0.33
N ILE A 54 -1.43 2.28 -0.70
CA ILE A 54 -2.26 3.26 -1.41
C ILE A 54 -2.54 2.70 -2.79
N LEU A 55 -3.83 2.59 -3.11
CA LEU A 55 -4.32 2.21 -4.43
C LEU A 55 -5.15 3.35 -4.99
N VAL A 56 -4.87 3.75 -6.23
CA VAL A 56 -5.63 4.76 -6.95
C VAL A 56 -6.24 4.12 -8.19
N SER A 57 -7.55 4.29 -8.34
CA SER A 57 -8.27 3.82 -9.51
C SER A 57 -9.44 4.73 -9.82
N SER A 58 -9.60 5.11 -11.07
CA SER A 58 -10.83 5.74 -11.57
C SER A 58 -12.09 4.88 -11.33
N SER A 59 -11.95 3.55 -11.24
CA SER A 59 -13.07 2.62 -11.00
C SER A 59 -13.63 2.68 -9.58
N PHE A 60 -12.98 3.40 -8.67
CA PHE A 60 -13.52 3.65 -7.33
C PHE A 60 -14.59 4.74 -7.31
N GLU A 61 -14.77 5.50 -8.39
CA GLU A 61 -15.79 6.55 -8.49
C GLU A 61 -17.20 5.96 -8.23
N GLY A 62 -17.97 6.61 -7.35
CA GLY A 62 -19.28 6.11 -6.93
C GLY A 62 -19.30 4.92 -5.96
N MET A 63 -18.16 4.24 -5.72
CA MET A 63 -18.10 3.13 -4.75
C MET A 63 -17.96 3.65 -3.32
N PRO A 64 -18.67 3.11 -2.31
CA PRO A 64 -18.49 3.46 -0.90
C PRO A 64 -17.07 3.18 -0.42
N TRP A 65 -16.47 4.11 0.34
CA TRP A 65 -15.10 3.96 0.84
C TRP A 65 -14.86 2.63 1.58
N LEU A 66 -15.78 2.26 2.47
CA LEU A 66 -15.64 1.05 3.29
C LEU A 66 -15.59 -0.22 2.42
N GLU A 67 -16.35 -0.26 1.34
CA GLU A 67 -16.35 -1.37 0.37
C GLU A 67 -15.00 -1.49 -0.33
N ARG A 68 -14.44 -0.37 -0.79
CA ARG A 68 -13.12 -0.32 -1.46
C ARG A 68 -12.03 -0.90 -0.55
N VAL A 69 -11.94 -0.41 0.68
CA VAL A 69 -10.89 -0.84 1.63
C VAL A 69 -11.11 -2.26 2.14
N TYR A 70 -12.37 -2.70 2.29
CA TYR A 70 -12.69 -4.07 2.67
C TYR A 70 -12.23 -5.05 1.59
N HIS A 71 -12.61 -4.81 0.33
CA HIS A 71 -12.24 -5.70 -0.76
C HIS A 71 -10.73 -5.69 -1.03
N ALA A 72 -10.09 -4.53 -1.07
CA ALA A 72 -8.64 -4.45 -1.26
C ALA A 72 -7.86 -5.04 -0.07
N GLY A 73 -8.33 -4.83 1.16
CA GLY A 73 -7.75 -5.42 2.36
C GLY A 73 -7.90 -6.94 2.41
N SER A 74 -9.05 -7.48 1.98
CA SER A 74 -9.29 -8.93 1.93
C SER A 74 -8.34 -9.71 1.00
N LEU A 75 -7.67 -9.01 0.07
CA LEU A 75 -6.69 -9.59 -0.84
C LEU A 75 -5.28 -9.67 -0.26
N TRP A 76 -5.04 -8.95 0.83
CA TRP A 76 -3.73 -8.90 1.47
C TRP A 76 -3.50 -10.19 2.26
N ASP A 77 -2.39 -10.87 1.96
CA ASP A 77 -1.98 -12.03 2.75
C ASP A 77 -1.06 -11.57 3.89
N GLY A 78 -1.65 -11.33 5.07
CA GLY A 78 -0.91 -10.88 6.24
C GLY A 78 0.05 -11.94 6.80
N LEU A 79 -0.13 -13.22 6.48
CA LEU A 79 0.78 -14.28 6.92
C LEU A 79 2.04 -14.29 6.04
N GLU A 80 1.87 -14.26 4.73
CA GLU A 80 2.98 -14.19 3.76
C GLU A 80 3.73 -12.85 3.82
N MET A 81 3.02 -11.75 4.07
CA MET A 81 3.62 -10.43 4.26
C MET A 81 4.17 -10.22 5.68
N GLY A 82 3.74 -11.04 6.64
CA GLY A 82 4.17 -11.01 8.04
C GLY A 82 3.55 -9.90 8.89
N ALA A 83 2.62 -9.10 8.36
CA ALA A 83 1.83 -8.11 9.08
C ALA A 83 0.59 -7.68 8.25
N PRO A 84 -0.48 -7.17 8.87
CA PRO A 84 -1.60 -6.57 8.14
C PRO A 84 -1.20 -5.24 7.46
N ALA A 85 -1.95 -4.85 6.43
CA ALA A 85 -1.82 -3.54 5.79
C ALA A 85 -2.97 -2.60 6.18
N ASP A 86 -2.65 -1.33 6.39
CA ASP A 86 -3.62 -0.23 6.35
C ASP A 86 -3.80 0.19 4.89
N VAL A 87 -4.98 -0.06 4.32
CA VAL A 87 -5.24 0.14 2.88
C VAL A 87 -6.04 1.42 2.66
N HIS A 88 -5.60 2.22 1.69
CA HIS A 88 -6.22 3.46 1.27
C HIS A 88 -6.57 3.39 -0.23
N CYS A 89 -7.86 3.52 -0.57
CA CYS A 89 -8.37 3.34 -1.93
C CYS A 89 -9.04 4.61 -2.50
N TYR A 90 -8.32 5.40 -3.29
CA TYR A 90 -8.76 6.71 -3.74
C TYR A 90 -9.10 6.75 -5.24
N THR A 91 -10.08 7.57 -5.62
CA THR A 91 -10.13 8.06 -7.01
C THR A 91 -8.96 9.00 -7.26
N PRO A 92 -8.56 9.25 -8.52
CA PRO A 92 -7.46 10.18 -8.82
C PRO A 92 -7.64 11.56 -8.17
N SER A 93 -8.85 12.12 -8.23
CA SER A 93 -9.14 13.43 -7.62
C SER A 93 -9.08 13.40 -6.08
N GLU A 94 -9.51 12.31 -5.44
CA GLU A 94 -9.38 12.13 -4.00
C GLU A 94 -7.91 12.04 -3.61
N PHE A 95 -7.12 11.28 -4.36
CA PHE A 95 -5.70 11.07 -4.09
C PHE A 95 -4.92 12.38 -4.12
N GLU A 96 -5.14 13.23 -5.12
CA GLU A 96 -4.50 14.56 -5.24
C GLU A 96 -4.73 15.42 -3.98
N ARG A 97 -5.93 15.37 -3.39
CA ARG A 97 -6.24 16.07 -2.15
C ARG A 97 -5.60 15.38 -0.94
N LYS A 98 -5.66 14.05 -0.88
CA LYS A 98 -5.22 13.27 0.29
C LYS A 98 -3.70 13.21 0.44
N ARG A 99 -2.93 13.21 -0.65
CA ARG A 99 -1.46 13.30 -0.60
C ARG A 99 -0.97 14.61 0.04
N VAL A 100 -1.77 15.68 0.02
CA VAL A 100 -1.42 16.96 0.67
C VAL A 100 -1.98 17.04 2.09
N THR A 101 -3.17 16.49 2.32
CA THR A 101 -3.91 16.70 3.59
C THR A 101 -3.73 15.60 4.63
N LEU A 102 -3.27 14.41 4.25
CA LEU A 102 -3.04 13.30 5.18
C LEU A 102 -1.54 12.98 5.28
N PRO A 103 -0.90 13.26 6.42
CA PRO A 103 0.55 13.06 6.59
C PRO A 103 1.03 11.66 6.23
N ARG A 104 0.31 10.60 6.65
CA ARG A 104 0.67 9.21 6.34
C ARG A 104 0.61 8.88 4.85
N VAL A 105 -0.33 9.49 4.11
CA VAL A 105 -0.45 9.31 2.66
C VAL A 105 0.69 10.06 1.97
N SER A 106 0.95 11.31 2.38
CA SER A 106 2.09 12.09 1.88
C SER A 106 3.40 11.32 2.05
N GLN A 107 3.66 10.84 3.27
CA GLN A 107 4.91 10.17 3.61
C GLN A 107 5.10 8.85 2.84
N ALA A 108 4.03 8.06 2.67
CA ALA A 108 4.07 6.87 1.84
C ALA A 108 4.32 7.20 0.36
N VAL A 109 3.75 8.28 -0.18
CA VAL A 109 3.99 8.70 -1.56
C VAL A 109 5.42 9.23 -1.78
N GLU A 110 5.97 9.94 -0.79
CA GLU A 110 7.26 10.61 -0.91
C GLU A 110 8.45 9.66 -0.69
N HIS A 111 8.28 8.65 0.18
CA HIS A 111 9.36 7.73 0.56
C HIS A 111 9.04 6.25 0.32
N GLY A 112 7.83 5.92 -0.12
CA GLY A 112 7.42 4.55 -0.38
C GLY A 112 7.97 3.99 -1.69
N ILE A 113 7.55 2.77 -1.97
CA ILE A 113 7.85 2.06 -3.21
C ILE A 113 6.68 2.25 -4.18
N ASP A 114 6.99 2.65 -5.41
CA ASP A 114 6.06 2.53 -6.54
C ASP A 114 5.95 1.07 -6.99
N LEU A 115 4.79 0.47 -6.77
CA LEU A 115 4.55 -0.95 -7.04
C LEU A 115 4.33 -1.25 -8.51
N LEU A 116 3.90 -0.27 -9.29
CA LEU A 116 3.69 -0.43 -10.73
C LEU A 116 5.03 -0.34 -11.49
N ALA A 117 5.96 0.46 -10.99
CA ALA A 117 7.32 0.55 -11.54
C ALA A 117 8.17 -0.70 -11.27
N GLU A 118 7.86 -1.48 -10.21
CA GLU A 118 8.56 -2.72 -9.87
C GLU A 118 7.98 -3.98 -10.57
N ALA A 119 6.84 -3.88 -11.24
CA ALA A 119 6.29 -5.03 -11.98
C ALA A 119 7.12 -5.28 -13.25
N PRO A 120 7.62 -6.50 -13.50
CA PRO A 120 8.24 -6.81 -14.78
C PRO A 120 7.20 -6.67 -15.90
N ALA A 121 7.61 -6.03 -17.01
CA ALA A 121 6.81 -5.88 -18.22
C ALA A 121 6.39 -7.23 -18.84
#